data_AF-A0A7H8ILI2-F1
#
_entry.id   AF-A0A7H8ILI2-F1
#
_cell.length_a   1.000
_cell.length_b   1.000
_cell.length_c   1.000
_cell.angle_alpha   90.00
_cell.angle_beta   90.00
_cell.angle_gamma   90.00
#
_symmetry.space_group_name_H-M   'P 1'
#
loop_
_entity.id
_entity.type
_entity.pdbx_description
1 polymer ?
#
loop_
_entity_poly.entity_id
_entity_poly.type
_entity_poly.pdbx_seq_one_letter_code
_entity_poly.pdbx_strand_id
1 'polypeptide(L)'
;MSTIPPVPGPLPEEVAALLRAVVEALDIPAPATVGDAERFRAVLDERAMRVVVTLTTVLDGPTGIGAAKWAAAYLRKKLAEHPPTGYRAWDDQPRPDGEAAR
;
A
#
# COMPACT_ATOMS: atom_id res chain seq x y z
N MET A 1 -9.63 20.38 34.03
CA MET A 1 -10.36 20.44 32.75
C MET A 1 -9.37 20.14 31.64
N SER A 2 -9.38 18.94 31.04
CA SER A 2 -8.55 18.66 29.87
C SER A 2 -9.27 19.14 28.62
N THR A 3 -8.71 20.12 27.94
CA THR A 3 -9.17 20.60 26.63
C THR A 3 -8.71 19.59 25.58
N ILE A 4 -9.64 18.99 24.86
CA ILE A 4 -9.34 18.18 23.68
C ILE A 4 -8.69 19.14 22.65
N PRO A 5 -7.50 18.82 22.09
CA PRO A 5 -6.91 19.67 21.07
C PRO A 5 -7.85 19.77 19.87
N PRO A 6 -7.91 20.94 19.18
CA PRO A 6 -8.74 21.08 18.00
C PRO A 6 -8.36 20.01 16.98
N VAL A 7 -9.39 19.43 16.33
CA VAL A 7 -9.17 18.44 15.28
C VAL A 7 -8.25 19.07 14.22
N PRO A 8 -7.08 18.49 13.93
CA PRO A 8 -6.19 19.06 12.93
C PRO A 8 -6.91 19.15 11.58
N GLY A 9 -6.65 20.24 10.86
CA GLY A 9 -7.15 20.42 9.50
C GLY A 9 -6.65 19.32 8.55
N PRO A 10 -7.19 19.25 7.32
CA PRO A 10 -6.81 18.22 6.36
C PRO A 10 -5.31 18.26 6.09
N LEU A 11 -4.71 17.08 5.88
CA LEU A 11 -3.31 16.96 5.49
C LEU A 11 -3.05 17.73 4.17
N PRO A 12 -1.86 18.31 3.99
CA PRO A 12 -1.44 18.82 2.68
C PRO A 12 -1.58 17.72 1.63
N GLU A 13 -2.12 18.04 0.45
CA GLU A 13 -2.45 17.02 -0.57
C GLU A 13 -1.23 16.20 -1.00
N GLU A 14 -0.04 16.77 -1.03
CA GLU A 14 1.19 16.03 -1.35
C GLU A 14 1.53 14.95 -0.32
N VAL A 15 1.29 15.24 0.96
CA VAL A 15 1.47 14.29 2.07
C VAL A 15 0.39 13.22 1.99
N ALA A 16 -0.88 13.61 1.79
CA ALA A 16 -1.97 12.67 1.61
C ALA A 16 -1.72 11.73 0.41
N ALA A 17 -1.21 12.25 -0.70
CA ALA A 17 -0.89 11.47 -1.89
C ALA A 17 0.23 10.44 -1.65
N LEU A 18 1.25 10.81 -0.86
CA LEU A 18 2.31 9.89 -0.44
C LEU A 18 1.75 8.80 0.48
N LEU A 19 0.92 9.16 1.47
CA LEU A 19 0.31 8.17 2.37
C LEU A 19 -0.62 7.21 1.62
N ARG A 20 -1.40 7.70 0.64
CA ARG A 20 -2.20 6.83 -0.24
C ARG A 20 -1.30 5.85 -1.01
N ALA A 21 -0.16 6.31 -1.55
CA ALA A 21 0.78 5.43 -2.23
C ALA A 21 1.41 4.38 -1.29
N VAL A 22 1.61 4.70 -0.01
CA VAL A 22 2.04 3.73 1.01
C VAL A 22 0.96 2.69 1.27
N VAL A 23 -0.31 3.11 1.39
CA VAL A 23 -1.43 2.17 1.52
C VAL A 23 -1.53 1.28 0.28
N GLU A 24 -1.49 1.84 -0.94
CA GLU A 24 -1.45 1.08 -2.21
C GLU A 24 -0.29 0.06 -2.26
N ALA A 25 0.82 0.35 -1.59
CA ALA A 25 1.97 -0.54 -1.50
C ALA A 25 1.73 -1.73 -0.55
N LEU A 26 1.11 -1.49 0.61
CA LEU A 26 1.02 -2.47 1.70
C LEU A 26 -0.31 -3.21 1.75
N ASP A 27 -1.39 -2.57 1.31
CA ASP A 27 -2.74 -3.14 1.27
C ASP A 27 -2.93 -3.97 0.00
N ILE A 28 -2.23 -5.11 -0.05
CA ILE A 28 -2.32 -6.07 -1.15
C ILE A 28 -3.33 -7.18 -0.80
N PRO A 29 -4.00 -7.78 -1.80
CA PRO A 29 -5.00 -8.81 -1.55
C PRO A 29 -4.47 -9.96 -0.70
N ALA A 30 -5.25 -10.42 0.28
CA ALA A 30 -4.88 -11.52 1.16
C ALA A 30 -4.72 -12.83 0.38
N PRO A 31 -3.79 -13.72 0.77
CA PRO A 31 -3.61 -15.00 0.11
C PRO A 31 -4.83 -15.89 0.36
N ALA A 32 -5.28 -16.62 -0.67
CA ALA A 32 -6.43 -17.50 -0.59
C ALA A 32 -6.18 -18.75 0.26
N THR A 33 -4.93 -19.22 0.32
CA THR A 33 -4.56 -20.46 1.02
C THR A 33 -3.25 -20.31 1.80
N VAL A 34 -2.98 -21.27 2.69
CA VAL A 34 -1.67 -21.38 3.38
C VAL A 34 -0.54 -21.62 2.37
N GLY A 35 -0.79 -22.32 1.27
CA GLY A 35 0.20 -22.54 0.19
C GLY A 35 0.58 -21.25 -0.55
N ASP A 36 -0.34 -20.28 -0.61
CA ASP A 36 -0.10 -18.96 -1.21
C ASP A 36 0.64 -18.00 -0.25
N ALA A 37 0.68 -18.31 1.06
CA ALA A 37 1.16 -17.40 2.09
C ALA A 37 2.67 -17.12 2.02
N GLU A 38 3.49 -18.06 1.53
CA GLU A 38 4.92 -17.81 1.34
C GLU A 38 5.16 -16.78 0.24
N ARG A 39 4.51 -16.94 -0.91
CA ARG A 39 4.66 -16.02 -2.02
C ARG A 39 4.06 -14.64 -1.72
N PHE A 40 2.90 -14.60 -1.04
CA PHE A 40 2.33 -13.36 -0.52
C PHE A 40 3.30 -12.61 0.39
N ARG A 41 3.93 -13.30 1.36
CA ARG A 41 4.91 -12.68 2.27
C ARG A 41 6.12 -12.12 1.51
N ALA A 42 6.67 -12.88 0.57
CA ALA A 42 7.78 -12.40 -0.25
C ALA A 42 7.42 -11.12 -1.04
N VAL A 43 6.21 -11.05 -1.60
CA VAL A 43 5.69 -9.86 -2.29
C VAL A 43 5.51 -8.69 -1.31
N LEU A 44 4.95 -8.95 -0.13
CA LEU A 44 4.74 -7.92 0.89
C LEU A 44 6.07 -7.36 1.40
N ASP A 45 7.07 -8.22 1.66
CA ASP A 45 8.41 -7.82 2.10
C ASP A 45 9.10 -6.93 1.05
N GLU A 46 9.00 -7.31 -0.23
CA GLU A 46 9.56 -6.54 -1.34
C GLU A 46 8.92 -5.14 -1.47
N ARG A 47 7.60 -5.06 -1.24
CA ARG A 47 6.83 -3.81 -1.24
C ARG A 47 7.12 -2.96 -0.02
N ALA A 48 7.20 -3.56 1.16
CA ALA A 48 7.57 -2.88 2.40
C ALA A 48 8.96 -2.25 2.32
N MET A 49 9.93 -2.96 1.74
CA MET A 49 11.26 -2.42 1.48
C MET A 49 11.22 -1.16 0.60
N ARG A 50 10.40 -1.13 -0.46
CA ARG A 50 10.22 0.07 -1.32
C ARG A 50 9.62 1.24 -0.58
N VAL A 51 8.64 0.97 0.29
CA VAL A 51 8.04 1.99 1.15
C VAL A 51 9.10 2.59 2.07
N VAL A 52 9.86 1.75 2.77
CA VAL A 52 10.92 2.20 3.69
C VAL A 52 11.93 3.08 2.95
N VAL A 53 12.48 2.62 1.82
CA VAL A 53 13.45 3.40 1.03
C VAL A 53 12.87 4.75 0.60
N THR A 54 11.60 4.77 0.16
CA THR A 54 10.93 6.01 -0.26
C THR A 54 10.77 6.97 0.91
N LEU A 55 10.32 6.49 2.07
CA LEU A 55 10.12 7.32 3.26
C LEU A 55 11.45 7.83 3.82
N THR A 56 12.48 6.99 3.91
CA THR A 56 13.84 7.41 4.29
C THR A 56 14.35 8.51 3.35
N THR A 57 14.13 8.38 2.04
CA THR A 57 14.51 9.43 1.07
C THR A 57 13.77 10.75 1.34
N VAL A 58 12.51 10.71 1.75
CA VAL A 58 11.74 11.92 2.08
C VAL A 58 12.19 12.54 3.41
N LEU A 59 12.51 11.71 4.41
CA LEU A 59 12.86 12.15 5.76
C LEU A 59 14.31 12.66 5.84
N ASP A 60 15.23 11.98 5.16
CA ASP A 60 16.67 12.25 5.26
C ASP A 60 17.24 12.98 4.03
N GLY A 61 16.45 13.07 2.94
CA GLY A 61 16.85 13.73 1.70
C GLY A 61 16.61 15.24 1.70
N PRO A 62 16.92 15.93 0.58
CA PRO A 62 16.68 17.35 0.44
C PRO A 62 15.20 17.69 0.66
N THR A 63 14.90 18.38 1.76
CA THR A 63 13.54 18.83 2.08
C THR A 63 13.16 20.00 1.18
N GLY A 64 12.00 19.93 0.52
CA GLY A 64 11.51 21.01 -0.35
C GLY A 64 10.10 20.78 -0.84
N ILE A 65 9.47 21.85 -1.34
CA ILE A 65 8.15 21.81 -1.98
C ILE A 65 8.21 20.78 -3.12
N GLY A 66 7.34 19.77 -3.07
CA GLY A 66 7.28 18.71 -4.07
C GLY A 66 8.05 17.42 -3.76
N ALA A 67 8.82 17.33 -2.66
CA ALA A 67 9.51 16.09 -2.29
C ALA A 67 8.53 14.92 -2.06
N ALA A 68 7.44 15.17 -1.32
CA ALA A 68 6.39 14.18 -1.08
C ALA A 68 5.66 13.79 -2.37
N LYS A 69 5.38 14.76 -3.25
CA LYS A 69 4.77 14.52 -4.56
C LYS A 69 5.64 13.65 -5.46
N TRP A 70 6.94 13.95 -5.53
CA TRP A 70 7.90 13.14 -6.29
C TRP A 70 8.00 11.72 -5.72
N ALA A 71 8.09 11.59 -4.39
CA ALA A 71 8.17 10.30 -3.71
C ALA A 71 6.92 9.43 -3.96
N ALA A 72 5.72 10.02 -3.94
CA ALA A 72 4.49 9.32 -4.28
C ALA A 72 4.49 8.80 -5.72
N ALA A 73 4.93 9.62 -6.68
CA ALA A 73 5.03 9.21 -8.08
C ALA A 73 6.09 8.11 -8.29
N TYR A 74 7.24 8.23 -7.62
CA TYR A 74 8.31 7.24 -7.65
C TYR A 74 7.83 5.90 -7.09
N LEU A 75 7.17 5.90 -5.93
CA LEU A 75 6.65 4.67 -5.31
C LEU A 75 5.64 3.99 -6.23
N ARG A 76 4.66 4.72 -6.78
CA ARG A 76 3.69 4.15 -7.73
C ARG A 76 4.34 3.56 -8.97
N LYS A 77 5.36 4.22 -9.52
CA LYS A 77 6.16 3.67 -10.62
C LYS A 77 6.76 2.32 -10.24
N LYS A 78 7.36 2.22 -9.05
CA LYS A 78 7.92 0.95 -8.54
C LYS A 78 6.87 -0.11 -8.27
N LEU A 79 5.67 0.25 -7.82
CA LEU A 79 4.57 -0.69 -7.65
C LEU A 79 4.05 -1.22 -9.01
N ALA A 80 4.04 -0.38 -10.05
CA ALA A 80 3.65 -0.81 -11.39
C ALA A 80 4.68 -1.74 -12.04
N GLU A 81 5.98 -1.52 -11.78
CA GLU A 81 7.07 -2.43 -12.19
C GLU A 81 7.00 -3.78 -11.46
N HIS A 82 6.40 -3.82 -10.26
CA HIS A 82 6.33 -4.99 -9.38
C HIS A 82 4.89 -5.24 -8.88
N PRO A 83 3.98 -5.70 -9.76
CA PRO A 83 2.59 -5.95 -9.40
C PRO A 83 2.48 -7.08 -8.35
N PRO A 84 1.46 -7.07 -7.47
CA PRO A 84 1.33 -8.04 -6.39
C PRO A 84 0.74 -9.36 -6.91
N THR A 85 1.49 -10.05 -7.76
CA THR A 85 1.04 -11.25 -8.48
C THR A 85 1.89 -12.47 -8.13
N GLY A 86 1.41 -13.64 -8.58
CA GLY A 86 2.08 -14.93 -8.39
C GLY A 86 1.59 -15.73 -7.18
N TYR A 87 0.54 -15.27 -6.50
CA TYR A 87 -0.20 -16.03 -5.49
C TYR A 87 -1.70 -15.88 -5.77
N ARG A 88 -2.54 -16.84 -5.35
CA ARG A 88 -3.99 -16.70 -5.47
C ARG A 88 -4.49 -15.75 -4.39
N ALA A 89 -5.21 -14.71 -4.79
CA ALA A 89 -5.89 -13.81 -3.85
C ALA A 89 -7.24 -14.38 -3.42
N TRP A 90 -7.66 -14.09 -2.19
CA TRP A 90 -9.00 -14.45 -1.70
C TRP A 90 -10.11 -13.85 -2.55
N ASP A 91 -9.93 -12.61 -3.01
CA ASP A 91 -10.91 -11.89 -3.83
C ASP A 91 -11.02 -12.41 -5.28
N ASP A 92 -10.07 -13.23 -5.72
CA ASP A 92 -10.08 -13.91 -7.03
C ASP A 92 -10.75 -15.30 -6.97
N GLN A 93 -11.25 -15.75 -5.80
CA GLN A 93 -11.96 -17.02 -5.71
C GLN A 93 -13.32 -16.90 -6.42
N PRO A 94 -13.66 -17.81 -7.36
CA PRO A 94 -15.03 -17.92 -7.85
C PRO A 94 -15.96 -18.11 -6.65
N ARG A 95 -16.97 -17.25 -6.51
CA ARG A 95 -18.05 -17.48 -5.55
C ARG A 95 -18.57 -18.90 -5.80
N PRO A 96 -18.62 -19.80 -4.79
CA PRO A 96 -19.14 -21.13 -5.01
C PRO A 96 -20.58 -21.02 -5.49
N ASP A 97 -20.76 -21.32 -6.76
CA ASP A 97 -22.00 -21.41 -7.49
C ASP A 97 -22.77 -22.61 -6.95
N GLY A 98 -23.69 -22.32 -6.03
CA GLY A 98 -24.44 -23.36 -5.34
C GLY A 98 -25.75 -22.86 -4.74
N GLU A 99 -26.71 -22.48 -5.59
CA GLU A 99 -28.09 -22.94 -5.39
C GLU A 99 -28.90 -22.84 -6.71
N ALA A 100 -28.87 -23.91 -7.49
CA ALA A 100 -29.99 -24.24 -8.37
C ALA A 100 -31.06 -24.86 -7.47
N ALA A 101 -31.93 -24.03 -6.90
CA ALA A 101 -33.14 -24.49 -6.23
C ALA A 101 -34.07 -25.11 -7.29
N ARG A 102 -34.19 -26.44 -7.24
CA ARG A 102 -35.32 -27.18 -7.78
C ARG A 102 -36.47 -27.16 -6.79
#